data_AF-A0A2J8XIV2-F1
#
_entry.id   AF-A0A2J8XIV2-F1
#
_cell.length_a   1.000
_cell.length_b   1.000
_cell.length_c   1.000
_cell.angle_alpha   90.00
_cell.angle_beta   90.00
_cell.angle_gamma   90.00
#
_symmetry.space_group_name_H-M   'P 1'
#
loop_
_entity.id
_entity.type
_entity.pdbx_description
1 polymer ?
#
loop_
_entity_poly.entity_id
_entity_poly.type
_entity_poly.pdbx_seq_one_letter_code
_entity_poly.pdbx_strand_id
1 'polypeptide(L)'
;MNAAVTFANCALGRVPWRKFPVYVLGQFLGSFLAAATIYSLFYTAILRFSGGQLMVTGPVATAGIFATYLPDHMTLWRGFLNEAWLTGMLQLCLFAITDQENNPALPGTQALVIGILVVIIGVSLGMNTGYAINPSRDLPPRIFTFIAGWGKQVFSDGENWWWVPVVAPLLGAYLGGIIYLVFIGSTIPREPLKLENSVAYEDHGITVLPKMGSHEPTISPLTPVSVSPANRSSVRPAPPLHDSMALEHF
;
A
#
# COMPACT_ATOMS: atom_id res chain seq x y z
N MET A 1 -1.82 -1.67 -3.52
CA MET A 1 -2.42 -2.71 -4.39
C MET A 1 -3.47 -2.05 -5.29
N ASN A 2 -3.04 -1.25 -6.26
CA ASN A 2 -3.94 -0.42 -7.06
C ASN A 2 -3.26 -0.02 -8.39
N ALA A 3 -3.92 -0.28 -9.52
CA ALA A 3 -3.37 0.04 -10.84
C ALA A 3 -3.21 1.56 -11.05
N ALA A 4 -4.12 2.38 -10.53
CA ALA A 4 -4.02 3.85 -10.58
C ALA A 4 -2.84 4.37 -9.76
N VAL A 5 -2.63 3.83 -8.55
CA VAL A 5 -1.45 4.19 -7.74
C VAL A 5 -0.16 3.76 -8.43
N THR A 6 -0.15 2.58 -9.04
CA THR A 6 1.03 2.09 -9.78
C THR A 6 1.30 2.97 -11.01
N PHE A 7 0.26 3.35 -11.75
CA PHE A 7 0.33 4.27 -12.89
C PHE A 7 0.89 5.63 -12.47
N ALA A 8 0.32 6.25 -11.43
CA ALA A 8 0.77 7.55 -10.94
C ALA A 8 2.25 7.53 -10.50
N ASN A 9 2.68 6.47 -9.81
CA ASN A 9 4.09 6.32 -9.44
C ASN A 9 5.01 6.15 -10.66
N CYS A 10 4.55 5.52 -11.74
CA CYS A 10 5.32 5.44 -12.99
C CYS A 10 5.38 6.80 -13.70
N ALA A 11 4.23 7.46 -13.85
CA ALA A 11 4.11 8.77 -14.51
C ALA A 11 4.89 9.88 -13.79
N LEU A 12 5.00 9.78 -12.46
CA LEU A 12 5.76 10.72 -11.62
C LEU A 12 7.22 10.28 -11.38
N GLY A 13 7.72 9.31 -12.15
CA GLY A 13 9.14 8.91 -12.15
C GLY A 13 9.62 8.15 -10.92
N ARG A 14 8.71 7.64 -10.08
CA ARG A 14 9.04 6.90 -8.84
C ARG A 14 9.22 5.40 -9.08
N VAL A 15 8.64 4.87 -10.16
CA VAL A 15 8.69 3.45 -10.54
C VAL A 15 8.98 3.33 -12.04
N PRO A 16 9.84 2.40 -12.49
CA PRO A 16 10.09 2.21 -13.92
C PRO A 16 8.87 1.61 -14.63
N TRP A 17 8.51 2.17 -15.79
CA TRP A 17 7.37 1.74 -16.62
C TRP A 17 7.37 0.26 -16.99
N ARG A 18 8.54 -0.38 -17.11
CA ARG A 18 8.66 -1.82 -17.38
C ARG A 18 7.98 -2.69 -16.31
N LYS A 19 7.87 -2.20 -15.07
CA LYS A 19 7.20 -2.91 -13.97
C LYS A 19 5.68 -2.74 -14.00
N PHE A 20 5.16 -1.66 -14.61
CA PHE A 20 3.73 -1.37 -14.65
C PHE A 20 2.86 -2.55 -15.10
N PRO A 21 3.09 -3.20 -16.26
CA PRO A 21 2.25 -4.31 -16.71
C PRO A 21 2.29 -5.52 -15.77
N VAL A 22 3.46 -5.81 -15.17
CA VAL A 22 3.61 -6.92 -14.21
C VAL A 22 2.79 -6.67 -12.95
N TYR A 23 2.84 -5.45 -12.41
CA TYR A 23 2.04 -5.05 -11.25
C TYR A 23 0.55 -5.10 -11.55
N VAL A 24 0.10 -4.56 -12.68
CA VAL A 24 -1.32 -4.55 -13.07
C VAL A 24 -1.82 -5.97 -13.28
N LEU A 25 -1.07 -6.83 -13.99
CA LEU A 25 -1.45 -8.22 -14.21
C LEU A 25 -1.59 -8.99 -12.89
N GLY A 26 -0.61 -8.88 -11.99
CA GLY A 26 -0.67 -9.54 -10.69
C GLY A 26 -1.86 -9.08 -9.85
N GLN A 27 -2.15 -7.77 -9.84
CA GLN A 27 -3.29 -7.21 -9.13
C GLN A 27 -4.63 -7.65 -9.74
N PHE A 28 -4.73 -7.69 -11.07
CA PHE A 28 -5.95 -8.08 -11.78
C PHE A 28 -6.27 -9.55 -11.55
N LEU A 29 -5.27 -10.44 -11.70
CA LEU A 29 -5.43 -11.86 -11.42
C LEU A 29 -5.78 -12.10 -9.94
N GLY A 30 -5.09 -11.42 -9.02
CA GLY A 30 -5.39 -11.51 -7.59
C GLY A 30 -6.83 -11.11 -7.27
N SER A 31 -7.31 -9.98 -7.80
CA SER A 31 -8.68 -9.53 -7.54
C SER A 31 -9.74 -10.40 -8.23
N PHE A 32 -9.45 -10.94 -9.42
CA PHE A 32 -10.35 -11.89 -10.09
C PHE A 32 -10.53 -13.17 -9.26
N LEU A 33 -9.43 -13.75 -8.79
CA LEU A 33 -9.45 -14.95 -7.95
C LEU A 33 -10.08 -14.68 -6.57
N ALA A 34 -9.88 -13.49 -6.02
CA ALA A 34 -10.57 -13.07 -4.80
C ALA A 34 -12.09 -13.02 -5.01
N ALA A 35 -12.57 -12.49 -6.14
CA ALA A 35 -14.00 -12.48 -6.48
C ALA A 35 -14.56 -13.90 -6.59
N ALA A 36 -13.86 -14.80 -7.29
CA ALA A 36 -14.25 -16.21 -7.38
C ALA A 36 -14.31 -16.88 -6.00
N THR A 37 -13.32 -16.62 -5.15
CA THR A 37 -13.26 -17.15 -3.78
C THR A 37 -14.45 -16.68 -2.95
N ILE A 38 -14.75 -15.37 -2.97
CA ILE A 38 -15.89 -14.80 -2.25
C ILE A 38 -17.20 -15.40 -2.78
N TYR A 39 -17.37 -15.52 -4.09
CA TYR A 39 -18.56 -16.16 -4.65
C TYR A 39 -18.72 -17.61 -4.16
N SER A 40 -17.64 -18.40 -4.14
CA SER A 40 -17.68 -19.77 -3.63
C SER A 40 -18.04 -19.83 -2.15
N LEU A 41 -17.47 -18.96 -1.32
CA LEU A 41 -17.75 -18.89 0.11
C LEU A 41 -19.20 -18.48 0.40
N PHE A 42 -19.75 -17.56 -0.39
CA PHE A 42 -21.10 -17.01 -0.21
C PHE A 42 -22.14 -17.65 -1.15
N TYR A 43 -21.81 -18.75 -1.83
CA TYR A 43 -22.64 -19.33 -2.90
C TYR A 43 -24.09 -19.55 -2.45
N THR A 44 -24.30 -20.28 -1.35
CA THR A 44 -25.63 -20.59 -0.83
C THR A 44 -26.37 -19.35 -0.35
N ALA A 45 -25.67 -18.36 0.24
CA ALA A 45 -26.26 -17.11 0.70
C ALA A 45 -26.77 -16.26 -0.47
N ILE A 46 -25.97 -16.12 -1.53
CA ILE A 46 -26.33 -15.38 -2.74
C ILE A 46 -27.54 -16.01 -3.42
N LEU A 47 -27.52 -17.34 -3.62
CA LEU A 47 -28.65 -18.03 -4.25
C LEU A 47 -29.92 -17.95 -3.40
N ARG A 48 -29.80 -18.08 -2.07
CA ARG A 48 -30.96 -18.01 -1.17
C ARG A 48 -31.59 -16.63 -1.16
N PHE A 49 -30.77 -15.57 -1.11
CA PHE A 49 -31.23 -14.18 -1.13
C PHE A 49 -31.92 -13.82 -2.46
N SER A 50 -31.32 -14.23 -3.57
CA SER A 50 -31.78 -13.86 -4.91
C SER A 50 -32.82 -14.80 -5.53
N GLY A 51 -33.24 -15.85 -4.80
CA GLY A 51 -34.13 -16.88 -5.35
C GLY A 51 -33.51 -17.67 -6.51
N GLY A 52 -32.18 -17.77 -6.54
CA GLY A 52 -31.42 -18.44 -7.61
C GLY A 52 -31.16 -17.57 -8.85
N GLN A 53 -31.50 -16.29 -8.83
CA GLN A 53 -31.33 -15.39 -9.98
C GLN A 53 -30.21 -14.38 -9.78
N LEU A 54 -29.16 -14.45 -10.61
CA LEU A 54 -28.01 -13.57 -10.52
C LEU A 54 -28.31 -12.20 -11.16
N MET A 55 -28.88 -11.28 -10.38
CA MET A 55 -29.32 -9.95 -10.85
C MET A 55 -28.26 -8.85 -10.69
N VAL A 56 -28.21 -7.95 -11.67
CA VAL A 56 -27.34 -6.76 -11.66
C VAL A 56 -27.99 -5.58 -10.94
N THR A 57 -29.27 -5.33 -11.25
CA THR A 57 -30.08 -4.25 -10.66
C THR A 57 -31.38 -4.79 -10.08
N GLY A 58 -32.12 -3.93 -9.37
CA GLY A 58 -33.38 -4.28 -8.73
C GLY A 58 -33.26 -4.65 -7.24
N PRO A 59 -34.38 -5.03 -6.60
CA PRO A 59 -34.46 -5.15 -5.13
C PRO A 59 -33.62 -6.31 -4.56
N VAL A 60 -33.25 -7.28 -5.40
CA VAL A 60 -32.42 -8.44 -5.03
C VAL A 60 -31.12 -8.49 -5.84
N ALA A 61 -30.63 -7.32 -6.27
CA ALA A 61 -29.36 -7.18 -6.96
C ALA A 61 -28.20 -7.74 -6.13
N THR A 62 -27.30 -8.49 -6.78
CA THR A 62 -26.15 -9.13 -6.13
C THR A 62 -24.82 -8.83 -6.81
N ALA A 63 -24.83 -8.31 -8.05
CA ALA A 63 -23.60 -7.96 -8.76
C ALA A 63 -22.78 -6.88 -8.03
N GLY A 64 -23.46 -5.98 -7.30
CA GLY A 64 -22.86 -4.89 -6.51
C GLY A 64 -21.95 -5.35 -5.36
N ILE A 65 -21.97 -6.64 -5.00
CA ILE A 65 -21.02 -7.22 -4.05
C ILE A 65 -19.59 -7.17 -4.61
N PHE A 66 -19.45 -7.36 -5.93
CA PHE A 66 -18.16 -7.60 -6.57
C PHE A 66 -17.57 -6.34 -7.20
N ALA A 67 -18.39 -5.56 -7.91
CA ALA A 67 -18.00 -4.35 -8.63
C ALA A 67 -18.97 -3.21 -8.32
N THR A 68 -18.58 -1.97 -8.58
CA THR A 68 -19.44 -0.81 -8.30
C THR A 68 -20.43 -0.56 -9.43
N TYR A 69 -21.57 0.03 -9.09
CA TYR A 69 -22.61 0.42 -10.05
C TYR A 69 -23.05 1.84 -9.72
N LEU A 70 -23.42 2.58 -10.75
CA LEU A 70 -23.82 3.98 -10.61
C LEU A 70 -25.26 4.02 -10.07
N PRO A 71 -25.53 4.75 -8.98
CA PRO A 71 -26.90 4.89 -8.47
C PRO A 71 -27.73 5.82 -9.37
N ASP A 72 -29.06 5.63 -9.36
CA ASP A 72 -30.00 6.30 -10.27
C ASP A 72 -29.97 7.85 -10.20
N HIS A 73 -29.52 8.44 -9.09
CA HIS A 73 -29.41 9.90 -8.94
C HIS A 73 -28.15 10.50 -9.56
N MET A 74 -27.25 9.66 -10.08
CA MET A 74 -25.96 10.07 -10.65
C MET A 74 -25.94 9.92 -12.17
N THR A 75 -25.19 10.80 -12.83
CA THR A 75 -24.89 10.69 -14.27
C THR A 75 -23.47 10.22 -14.48
N LEU A 76 -23.17 9.64 -15.65
CA LEU A 76 -21.84 9.14 -16.00
C LEU A 76 -20.73 10.19 -15.77
N TRP A 77 -20.97 11.45 -16.19
CA TRP A 77 -20.05 12.57 -15.99
C TRP A 77 -19.79 12.87 -14.51
N ARG A 78 -20.84 12.91 -13.68
CA ARG A 78 -20.70 13.16 -12.23
C ARG A 78 -19.98 12.00 -11.54
N GLY A 79 -20.20 10.77 -12.01
CA GLY A 79 -19.50 9.58 -11.55
C GLY A 79 -18.01 9.62 -11.90
N PHE A 80 -17.68 10.05 -13.13
CA PHE A 80 -16.29 10.25 -13.56
C PHE A 80 -15.59 11.31 -12.68
N LEU A 81 -16.24 12.45 -12.45
CA LEU A 81 -15.70 13.49 -11.58
C LEU A 81 -15.49 12.98 -10.15
N ASN A 82 -16.45 12.23 -9.59
CA ASN A 82 -16.30 11.62 -8.27
C ASN A 82 -15.08 10.68 -8.22
N GLU A 83 -15.00 9.70 -9.11
CA GLU A 83 -13.90 8.72 -9.10
C GLU A 83 -12.53 9.36 -9.29
N ALA A 84 -12.41 10.36 -10.17
CA ALA A 84 -11.17 11.12 -10.33
C ALA A 84 -10.82 11.90 -9.07
N TRP A 85 -11.78 12.60 -8.45
CA TRP A 85 -11.54 13.40 -7.26
C TRP A 85 -11.17 12.56 -6.03
N LEU A 86 -11.92 11.48 -5.78
CA LEU A 86 -11.67 10.56 -4.66
C LEU A 86 -10.30 9.88 -4.81
N THR A 87 -9.94 9.45 -6.03
CA THR A 87 -8.63 8.83 -6.27
C THR A 87 -7.49 9.85 -6.16
N GLY A 88 -7.72 11.11 -6.55
CA GLY A 88 -6.77 12.19 -6.34
C GLY A 88 -6.51 12.47 -4.87
N MET A 89 -7.56 12.55 -4.05
CA MET A 89 -7.44 12.68 -2.59
C MET A 89 -6.68 11.49 -1.98
N LEU A 90 -7.02 10.27 -2.40
CA LEU A 90 -6.29 9.06 -1.99
C LEU A 90 -4.80 9.21 -2.30
N GLN A 91 -4.43 9.55 -3.55
CA GLN A 91 -3.04 9.60 -3.96
C GLN A 91 -2.25 10.72 -3.26
N LEU A 92 -2.87 11.89 -3.06
CA LEU A 92 -2.29 13.00 -2.31
C LEU A 92 -2.00 12.60 -0.86
N CYS A 93 -2.98 12.01 -0.17
CA CYS A 93 -2.81 11.56 1.21
C CYS A 93 -1.83 10.37 1.32
N LEU A 94 -1.79 9.46 0.34
CA LEU A 94 -0.78 8.40 0.29
C LEU A 94 0.64 8.97 0.25
N PHE A 95 0.88 10.02 -0.54
CA PHE A 95 2.17 10.70 -0.53
C PHE A 95 2.42 11.38 0.81
N ALA A 96 1.45 12.11 1.37
CA ALA A 96 1.60 12.74 2.69
C ALA A 96 1.97 11.74 3.81
N ILE A 97 1.34 10.57 3.83
CA ILE A 97 1.58 9.54 4.85
C ILE A 97 2.97 8.91 4.71
N THR A 98 3.52 8.85 3.50
CA THR A 98 4.74 8.09 3.20
C THR A 98 5.98 8.96 2.95
N ASP A 99 5.81 10.26 2.75
CA ASP A 99 6.90 11.19 2.48
C ASP A 99 7.74 11.44 3.74
N GLN A 100 8.96 10.91 3.73
CA GLN A 100 9.90 11.01 4.85
C GLN A 100 10.48 12.42 5.03
N GLU A 101 10.37 13.28 4.01
CA GLU A 101 10.85 14.67 4.06
C GLU A 101 9.78 15.62 4.63
N ASN A 102 8.56 15.12 4.88
CA ASN A 102 7.45 15.87 5.48
C ASN A 102 7.20 15.37 6.92
N ASN A 103 5.93 15.17 7.30
CA ASN A 103 5.52 14.57 8.56
C ASN A 103 4.81 13.23 8.28
N PRO A 104 5.55 12.16 7.93
CA PRO A 104 4.97 10.87 7.61
C PRO A 104 4.36 10.21 8.85
N ALA A 105 3.58 9.15 8.64
CA ALA A 105 3.22 8.27 9.74
C ALA A 105 4.47 7.58 10.33
N LEU A 106 4.41 7.26 11.63
CA LEU A 106 5.49 6.58 12.35
C LEU A 106 5.89 5.27 11.62
N PRO A 107 7.19 4.94 11.50
CA PRO A 107 7.61 3.69 10.87
C PRO A 107 6.90 2.47 11.46
N GLY A 108 6.32 1.64 10.58
CA GLY A 108 5.52 0.47 10.94
C GLY A 108 4.01 0.74 11.05
N THR A 109 3.57 2.00 11.14
CA THR A 109 2.14 2.36 11.28
C THR A 109 1.48 2.81 9.97
N GLN A 110 2.25 2.94 8.87
CA GLN A 110 1.75 3.46 7.60
C GLN A 110 0.55 2.63 7.07
N ALA A 111 0.61 1.30 7.20
CA ALA A 111 -0.47 0.42 6.75
C ALA A 111 -1.80 0.71 7.45
N LEU A 112 -1.77 0.97 8.77
CA LEU A 112 -2.95 1.30 9.56
C LEU A 112 -3.54 2.65 9.12
N VAL A 113 -2.70 3.68 8.98
CA VAL A 113 -3.13 5.03 8.58
C VAL A 113 -3.68 5.04 7.16
N ILE A 114 -3.07 4.28 6.24
CA ILE A 114 -3.59 4.09 4.88
C ILE A 114 -4.94 3.36 4.91
N GLY A 115 -5.12 2.37 5.79
CA GLY A 115 -6.41 1.71 5.99
C GLY A 115 -7.48 2.69 6.47
N ILE A 116 -7.17 3.52 7.47
CA ILE A 116 -8.06 4.56 7.99
C ILE A 116 -8.43 5.56 6.88
N LEU A 117 -7.46 5.96 6.04
CA LEU A 117 -7.72 6.82 4.88
C LEU A 117 -8.78 6.23 3.93
N VAL A 118 -8.71 4.94 3.64
CA VAL A 118 -9.72 4.28 2.79
C VAL A 118 -11.08 4.21 3.50
N VAL A 119 -11.10 3.98 4.82
CA VAL A 119 -12.34 3.99 5.62
C VAL A 119 -13.02 5.36 5.54
N ILE A 120 -12.29 6.46 5.76
CA ILE A 120 -12.90 7.81 5.73
C ILE A 120 -13.37 8.19 4.33
N ILE A 121 -12.66 7.78 3.26
CA ILE A 121 -13.14 8.00 1.88
C ILE A 121 -14.47 7.27 1.66
N GLY A 122 -14.58 6.01 2.11
CA GLY A 122 -15.81 5.23 1.99
C GLY A 122 -16.97 5.85 2.77
N VAL A 123 -16.74 6.23 4.03
CA VAL A 123 -17.78 6.81 4.90
C VAL A 123 -18.25 8.19 4.42
N SER A 124 -17.33 9.05 4.00
CA SER A 124 -17.65 10.44 3.65
C SER A 124 -18.09 10.62 2.20
N LEU A 125 -17.55 9.82 1.28
CA LEU A 125 -17.66 10.07 -0.17
C LEU A 125 -18.14 8.84 -0.96
N GLY A 126 -18.35 7.70 -0.31
CA GLY A 126 -18.62 6.44 -0.99
C GLY A 126 -20.01 6.30 -1.61
N MET A 127 -21.01 7.07 -1.17
CA MET A 127 -22.41 6.83 -1.56
C MET A 127 -22.71 7.06 -3.05
N ASN A 128 -21.91 7.88 -3.73
CA ASN A 128 -22.21 8.30 -5.11
C ASN A 128 -21.75 7.29 -6.17
N THR A 129 -20.71 6.52 -5.89
CA THR A 129 -20.09 5.60 -6.88
C THR A 129 -19.60 4.28 -6.27
N GLY A 130 -19.76 4.09 -4.96
CA GLY A 130 -19.18 2.95 -4.24
C GLY A 130 -17.67 3.04 -4.04
N TYR A 131 -17.07 4.23 -4.21
CA TYR A 131 -15.63 4.53 -4.04
C TYR A 131 -14.74 3.46 -4.70
N ALA A 132 -14.89 3.25 -6.01
CA ALA A 132 -14.13 2.21 -6.68
C ALA A 132 -12.62 2.46 -6.55
N ILE A 133 -12.17 3.69 -6.84
CA ILE A 133 -10.83 4.30 -6.63
C ILE A 133 -9.62 3.48 -7.11
N ASN A 134 -9.87 2.34 -7.74
CA ASN A 134 -8.90 1.31 -8.06
C ASN A 134 -9.42 0.45 -9.22
N PRO A 135 -8.83 0.58 -10.43
CA PRO A 135 -9.21 -0.24 -11.57
C PRO A 135 -9.11 -1.74 -11.30
N SER A 136 -8.12 -2.15 -10.50
CA SER A 136 -7.91 -3.56 -10.11
C SER A 136 -9.00 -4.09 -9.18
N ARG A 137 -9.74 -3.22 -8.48
CA ARG A 137 -10.82 -3.60 -7.55
C ARG A 137 -12.19 -3.71 -8.24
N ASP A 138 -12.34 -3.11 -9.41
CA ASP A 138 -13.62 -3.04 -10.12
C ASP A 138 -13.66 -3.95 -11.34
N LEU A 139 -12.72 -3.78 -12.29
CA LEU A 139 -12.78 -4.48 -13.57
C LEU A 139 -12.61 -6.00 -13.45
N PRO A 140 -11.63 -6.54 -12.69
CA PRO A 140 -11.48 -7.99 -12.60
C PRO A 140 -12.67 -8.69 -11.92
N PRO A 141 -13.22 -8.21 -10.77
CA PRO A 141 -14.45 -8.77 -10.22
C PRO A 141 -15.67 -8.63 -11.15
N ARG A 142 -15.77 -7.56 -11.94
CA ARG A 142 -16.82 -7.39 -12.95
C ARG A 142 -16.70 -8.40 -14.09
N ILE A 143 -15.49 -8.70 -14.54
CA ILE A 143 -15.23 -9.79 -15.51
C ILE A 143 -15.61 -11.13 -14.90
N PHE A 144 -15.31 -11.35 -13.61
CA PHE A 144 -15.75 -12.55 -12.91
C PHE A 144 -17.27 -12.70 -12.92
N THR A 145 -18.04 -11.67 -12.53
CA THR A 145 -19.52 -11.76 -12.50
C THR A 145 -20.12 -11.96 -13.90
N PHE A 146 -19.51 -11.37 -14.93
CA PHE A 146 -19.87 -11.66 -16.32
C PHE A 146 -19.75 -13.17 -16.64
N ILE A 147 -18.60 -13.78 -16.31
CA ILE A 147 -18.33 -15.20 -16.55
C ILE A 147 -19.23 -16.09 -15.68
N ALA A 148 -19.48 -15.70 -14.44
CA ALA A 148 -20.24 -16.47 -13.47
C ALA A 148 -21.76 -16.48 -13.73
N GLY A 149 -22.26 -15.65 -14.66
CA GLY A 149 -23.63 -15.74 -15.16
C GLY A 149 -24.55 -14.54 -14.87
N TRP A 150 -24.03 -13.43 -14.34
CA TRP A 150 -24.82 -12.18 -14.24
C TRP A 150 -25.12 -11.55 -15.61
N GLY A 151 -24.42 -11.98 -16.66
CA GLY A 151 -24.68 -11.57 -18.04
C GLY A 151 -24.09 -10.21 -18.41
N LYS A 152 -24.37 -9.76 -19.65
CA LYS A 152 -23.76 -8.55 -20.24
C LYS A 152 -24.13 -7.25 -19.50
N GLN A 153 -25.20 -7.26 -18.72
CA GLN A 153 -25.65 -6.09 -17.96
C GLN A 153 -24.59 -5.55 -16.99
N VAL A 154 -23.67 -6.40 -16.51
CA VAL A 154 -22.57 -5.95 -15.63
C VAL A 154 -21.67 -4.90 -16.29
N PHE A 155 -21.68 -4.81 -17.63
CA PHE A 155 -20.95 -3.79 -18.39
C PHE A 155 -21.85 -2.70 -18.98
N SER A 156 -23.13 -2.95 -19.25
CA SER A 156 -24.01 -1.95 -19.88
C SER A 156 -24.76 -1.07 -18.87
N ASP A 157 -24.86 -1.50 -17.62
CA ASP A 157 -25.51 -0.73 -16.55
C ASP A 157 -24.85 0.65 -16.35
N GLY A 158 -25.66 1.64 -15.93
CA GLY A 158 -25.19 3.00 -15.68
C GLY A 158 -24.55 3.68 -16.90
N GLU A 159 -25.16 3.53 -18.08
CA GLU A 159 -24.66 4.09 -19.36
C GLU A 159 -23.24 3.61 -19.70
N ASN A 160 -23.02 2.30 -19.56
CA ASN A 160 -21.71 1.65 -19.67
C ASN A 160 -20.72 2.09 -18.57
N TRP A 161 -21.15 2.09 -17.31
CA TRP A 161 -20.35 2.56 -16.16
C TRP A 161 -18.95 1.95 -16.05
N TRP A 162 -18.74 0.70 -16.48
CA TRP A 162 -17.52 -0.09 -16.27
C TRP A 162 -16.19 0.60 -16.62
N TRP A 163 -16.17 1.50 -17.62
CA TRP A 163 -14.93 2.14 -18.05
C TRP A 163 -14.53 3.28 -17.12
N VAL A 164 -15.50 3.87 -16.38
CA VAL A 164 -15.24 5.01 -15.50
C VAL A 164 -14.33 4.63 -14.33
N PRO A 165 -14.61 3.56 -13.54
CA PRO A 165 -13.69 3.05 -12.51
C PRO A 165 -12.32 2.60 -13.03
N VAL A 166 -12.16 2.44 -14.35
CA VAL A 166 -10.88 2.07 -14.96
C VAL A 166 -10.08 3.31 -15.34
N VAL A 167 -10.71 4.32 -15.95
CA VAL A 167 -10.02 5.49 -16.51
C VAL A 167 -9.94 6.64 -15.51
N ALA A 168 -11.05 6.97 -14.83
CA ALA A 168 -11.11 8.11 -13.94
C ALA A 168 -10.11 8.01 -12.77
N PRO A 169 -9.91 6.84 -12.13
CA PRO A 169 -8.89 6.71 -11.10
C PRO A 169 -7.45 6.93 -11.61
N LEU A 170 -7.11 6.53 -12.84
CA LEU A 170 -5.76 6.77 -13.39
C LEU A 170 -5.48 8.27 -13.48
N LEU A 171 -6.43 9.02 -14.02
CA LEU A 171 -6.36 10.49 -14.11
C LEU A 171 -6.33 11.11 -12.71
N GLY A 172 -7.23 10.69 -11.83
CA GLY A 172 -7.32 11.17 -10.46
C GLY A 172 -6.02 11.00 -9.69
N ALA A 173 -5.46 9.79 -9.69
CA ALA A 173 -4.19 9.49 -9.01
C ALA A 173 -3.06 10.37 -9.57
N TYR A 174 -2.93 10.50 -10.89
CA TYR A 174 -1.92 11.36 -11.48
C TYR A 174 -2.06 12.82 -11.03
N LEU A 175 -3.27 13.39 -11.12
CA LEU A 175 -3.55 14.77 -10.71
C LEU A 175 -3.31 14.98 -9.20
N GLY A 176 -3.76 14.06 -8.35
CA GLY A 176 -3.53 14.13 -6.90
C GLY A 176 -2.05 14.09 -6.54
N GLY A 177 -1.27 13.26 -7.24
CA GLY A 177 0.18 13.21 -7.07
C GLY A 177 0.87 14.50 -7.54
N ILE A 178 0.46 15.08 -8.66
CA ILE A 178 0.96 16.39 -9.13
C ILE A 178 0.64 17.48 -8.11
N ILE A 179 -0.59 17.55 -7.60
CA ILE A 179 -1.00 18.51 -6.59
C ILE A 179 -0.10 18.39 -5.36
N TYR A 180 0.14 17.18 -4.86
CA TYR A 180 1.06 16.98 -3.72
C TYR A 180 2.46 17.51 -4.02
N LEU A 181 3.05 17.16 -5.17
CA LEU A 181 4.42 17.57 -5.50
C LEU A 181 4.56 19.08 -5.70
N VAL A 182 3.57 19.72 -6.32
CA VAL A 182 3.59 21.17 -6.57
C VAL A 182 3.35 21.97 -5.29
N PHE A 183 2.33 21.60 -4.50
CA PHE A 183 1.92 22.42 -3.35
C PHE A 183 2.63 22.06 -2.05
N ILE A 184 3.02 20.79 -1.87
CA ILE A 184 3.70 20.32 -0.65
C ILE A 184 5.16 20.02 -0.94
N GLY A 185 5.44 19.15 -1.92
CA GLY A 185 6.80 18.73 -2.25
C GLY A 185 7.74 19.86 -2.64
N SER A 186 7.23 20.93 -3.25
CA SER A 186 8.04 22.10 -3.63
C SER A 186 8.34 23.06 -2.47
N THR A 187 7.66 22.89 -1.32
CA THR A 187 7.89 23.71 -0.12
C THR A 187 8.92 23.11 0.82
N ILE A 188 9.20 21.81 0.68
CA ILE A 188 10.14 21.09 1.52
C ILE A 188 11.57 21.37 1.02
N PRO A 189 12.46 21.91 1.87
CA PRO A 189 13.85 22.11 1.50
C PRO A 189 14.51 20.76 1.25
N ARG A 190 14.87 20.47 0.00
CA ARG A 190 15.71 19.31 -0.32
C ARG A 190 17.17 19.71 -0.22
N GLU A 191 17.96 18.94 0.54
CA GLU A 191 19.40 19.05 0.40
C GLU A 191 19.77 18.76 -1.06
N PRO A 192 20.61 19.58 -1.69
CA PRO A 192 21.07 19.30 -3.04
C PRO A 192 21.72 17.93 -3.02
N LEU A 193 21.27 17.04 -3.91
CA LEU A 193 21.87 15.73 -4.12
C LEU A 193 23.38 15.93 -4.24
N LYS A 194 24.14 15.47 -3.23
CA LYS A 194 25.59 15.33 -3.37
C LYS A 194 25.78 14.37 -4.53
N LEU A 195 26.20 14.90 -5.68
CA LEU A 195 26.75 14.08 -6.76
C LEU A 195 27.97 13.40 -6.14
N GLU A 196 27.79 12.19 -5.63
CA GLU A 196 28.91 11.36 -5.25
C GLU A 196 29.61 11.01 -6.56
N ASN A 197 30.74 11.67 -6.77
CA ASN A 197 31.54 11.56 -7.97
C ASN A 197 31.81 10.09 -8.25
N SER A 198 31.42 9.67 -9.44
CA SER A 198 31.64 8.33 -9.98
C SER A 198 33.11 8.19 -10.36
N VAL A 199 34.02 8.13 -9.38
CA VAL A 199 35.43 7.79 -9.60
C VAL A 199 35.98 7.00 -8.41
N ALA A 200 35.65 5.72 -8.37
CA ALA A 200 36.44 4.72 -7.65
C ALA A 200 36.41 3.42 -8.47
N TYR A 201 37.09 3.46 -9.63
CA TYR A 201 37.62 2.25 -10.24
C TYR A 201 38.84 1.85 -9.39
N GLU A 202 38.63 1.12 -8.30
CA GLU A 202 39.71 0.42 -7.62
C GLU A 202 40.01 -0.87 -8.39
N ASP A 203 40.98 -0.71 -9.28
CA ASP A 203 41.79 -1.74 -9.93
C ASP A 203 42.12 -2.88 -8.94
N HIS A 204 41.48 -4.04 -9.08
CA HIS A 204 41.86 -5.26 -8.38
C HIS A 204 43.13 -5.84 -9.03
N GLY A 205 44.25 -5.16 -8.81
CA GLY A 205 45.59 -5.72 -8.98
C GLY A 205 45.80 -6.86 -7.99
N ILE A 206 46.02 -8.06 -8.51
CA ILE A 206 46.32 -9.27 -7.75
C ILE A 206 47.64 -9.07 -6.99
N THR A 207 47.57 -8.90 -5.67
CA THR A 207 48.75 -8.95 -4.80
C THR A 207 48.97 -10.39 -4.33
N VAL A 208 49.97 -11.05 -4.92
CA VAL A 208 50.43 -12.39 -4.53
C VAL A 208 51.10 -12.31 -3.16
N LEU A 209 50.57 -13.08 -2.19
CA LEU A 209 51.15 -13.26 -0.86
C LEU A 209 52.51 -14.01 -0.94
N PRO A 210 53.54 -13.63 -0.14
CA PRO A 210 54.77 -14.40 -0.08
C PRO A 210 54.60 -15.64 0.82
N LYS A 211 55.09 -16.79 0.32
CA LYS A 211 55.17 -18.08 1.02
C LYS A 211 56.00 -17.99 2.29
N MET A 212 55.42 -18.38 3.44
CA MET A 212 56.20 -18.75 4.64
C MET A 212 56.75 -20.17 4.49
N GLY A 213 58.07 -20.29 4.56
CA GLY A 213 58.80 -21.55 4.67
C GLY A 213 59.00 -21.96 6.13
N SER A 214 58.92 -23.26 6.35
CA SER A 214 59.05 -24.02 7.60
C SER A 214 60.43 -23.94 8.27
N HIS A 215 60.47 -23.88 9.61
CA HIS A 215 61.51 -24.55 10.41
C HIS A 215 60.97 -24.99 11.79
N GLU A 216 61.46 -26.16 12.21
CA GLU A 216 61.00 -27.08 13.25
C GLU A 216 61.59 -26.81 14.67
N PRO A 217 61.25 -27.59 15.72
CA PRO A 217 60.97 -27.12 17.09
C PRO A 217 62.08 -27.43 18.10
N THR A 218 62.03 -26.87 19.33
CA THR A 218 62.44 -27.59 20.56
C THR A 218 62.10 -26.88 21.90
N ILE A 219 61.46 -27.66 22.80
CA ILE A 219 61.60 -27.75 24.28
C ILE A 219 60.95 -26.68 25.20
N SER A 220 59.95 -27.13 25.97
CA SER A 220 59.43 -26.55 27.24
C SER A 220 60.22 -27.06 28.46
N PRO A 221 60.19 -26.40 29.64
CA PRO A 221 59.25 -26.87 30.68
C PRO A 221 58.68 -25.82 31.69
N LEU A 222 57.40 -26.03 32.04
CA LEU A 222 56.75 -26.08 33.39
C LEU A 222 57.06 -24.96 34.42
N THR A 223 56.09 -24.17 34.91
CA THR A 223 55.14 -24.44 36.05
C THR A 223 54.49 -23.08 36.50
N PRO A 224 53.55 -22.99 37.48
CA PRO A 224 52.16 -23.45 37.44
C PRO A 224 51.13 -22.36 37.88
N VAL A 225 49.85 -22.74 37.77
CA VAL A 225 48.62 -22.00 38.11
C VAL A 225 48.44 -21.77 39.63
N SER A 226 47.79 -20.66 40.02
CA SER A 226 47.13 -20.50 41.33
C SER A 226 45.77 -19.78 41.20
N VAL A 227 44.75 -20.28 41.91
CA VAL A 227 43.33 -19.89 41.84
C VAL A 227 42.77 -19.62 43.25
N SER A 228 42.00 -18.51 43.37
CA SER A 228 40.89 -18.22 44.32
C SER A 228 41.18 -17.91 45.82
N PRO A 229 40.20 -17.41 46.63
CA PRO A 229 38.79 -17.00 46.36
C PRO A 229 38.27 -15.67 47.00
N ALA A 230 37.10 -15.23 46.49
CA ALA A 230 35.91 -14.61 47.14
C ALA A 230 36.00 -13.47 48.19
N ASN A 231 35.25 -12.37 47.96
CA ASN A 231 34.38 -11.79 49.00
C ASN A 231 33.21 -10.92 48.45
N ARG A 232 32.15 -10.81 49.25
CA ARG A 232 30.75 -10.44 48.95
C ARG A 232 30.41 -8.94 48.76
N SER A 233 29.28 -8.75 48.04
CA SER A 233 28.14 -7.82 48.26
C SER A 233 28.34 -6.31 48.49
N SER A 234 27.68 -5.48 47.67
CA SER A 234 26.70 -4.49 48.17
C SER A 234 25.82 -3.94 47.04
N VAL A 235 24.52 -3.96 47.31
CA VAL A 235 23.39 -3.44 46.53
C VAL A 235 23.38 -1.91 46.62
N ARG A 236 23.12 -1.21 45.50
CA ARG A 236 22.79 0.24 45.51
C ARG A 236 21.26 0.44 45.52
N PRO A 237 20.71 1.33 46.36
CA PRO A 237 19.26 1.52 46.49
C PRO A 237 18.70 2.51 45.46
N ALA A 238 17.41 2.33 45.15
CA ALA A 238 16.56 3.23 44.36
C ALA A 238 16.19 4.51 45.14
N PRO A 239 15.98 5.66 44.47
CA PRO A 239 15.52 6.89 45.12
C PRO A 239 13.99 6.87 45.39
N PRO A 240 13.53 7.57 46.45
CA PRO A 240 12.16 7.47 46.94
C PRO A 240 11.13 8.31 46.16
N LEU A 241 9.91 7.78 46.11
CA LEU A 241 8.66 8.45 45.77
C LEU A 241 8.26 9.41 46.90
N HIS A 242 7.83 10.63 46.56
CA HIS A 242 7.05 11.50 47.44
C HIS A 242 5.77 11.94 46.73
N ASP A 243 4.69 11.87 47.51
CA ASP A 243 3.28 12.12 47.19
C ASP A 243 2.96 13.54 46.71
N SER A 244 1.95 13.65 45.84
CA SER A 244 0.66 14.36 46.09
C SER A 244 0.14 15.13 44.88
N MET A 245 -1.15 14.94 44.65
CA MET A 245 -2.03 15.42 43.57
C MET A 245 -2.05 16.94 43.33
N ALA A 246 -2.25 17.32 42.06
CA ALA A 246 -3.18 18.38 41.67
C ALA A 246 -3.82 18.02 40.31
N LEU A 247 -5.11 17.70 40.35
CA LEU A 247 -6.01 17.68 39.21
C LEU A 247 -6.40 19.14 38.93
N GLU A 248 -6.09 19.67 37.76
CA GLU A 248 -6.79 20.83 37.23
C GLU A 248 -7.57 20.44 35.98
N HIS A 249 -8.88 20.71 36.05
CA HIS A 249 -9.80 20.76 34.94
C HIS A 249 -9.37 21.85 33.94
N PHE A 250 -9.27 21.51 32.65
CA PHE A 250 -9.97 22.15 31.53
C PHE A 250 -9.88 21.25 30.29
#